data_AF-A0A3P7M8T5-F1
#
_entry.id   AF-A0A3P7M8T5-F1
#
_cell.length_a   1.000
_cell.length_b   1.000
_cell.length_c   1.000
_cell.angle_alpha   90.00
_cell.angle_beta   90.00
_cell.angle_gamma   90.00
#
_symmetry.space_group_name_H-M   'P 1'
#
loop_
_entity.id
_entity.type
_entity.pdbx_description
1 polymer ?
#
loop_
_entity_poly.entity_id
_entity_poly.type
_entity_poly.pdbx_seq_one_letter_code
_entity_poly.pdbx_strand_id
1 'polypeptide(L)'
;MRSGQMKWKDRPLWYDVYAANPPMYEPTAVAPYPKQKVPIRQLFYKEDIPRARFYKQFPSLGAMNISNEESESLSRMFTDLYMANEEMCPELSEDEIYAKTMIAFKGKST
;
A
#
# COMPACT_ATOMS: atom_id res chain seq x y z
N MET A 1 -16.41 -35.23 22.69
CA MET A 1 -17.46 -35.75 21.77
C MET A 1 -17.15 -37.16 21.29
N ARG A 2 -16.05 -37.42 20.57
CA ARG A 2 -15.71 -38.78 20.10
C ARG A 2 -15.32 -39.77 21.21
N SER A 3 -14.65 -39.29 22.25
CA SER A 3 -14.29 -40.05 23.46
C SER A 3 -15.41 -40.12 24.52
N GLY A 4 -16.62 -39.63 24.22
CA GLY A 4 -17.75 -39.64 25.16
C GLY A 4 -17.75 -38.57 26.26
N GLN A 5 -16.66 -37.81 26.43
CA GLN A 5 -16.57 -36.76 27.46
C GLN A 5 -17.55 -35.57 27.30
N MET A 6 -18.20 -35.44 26.14
CA MET A 6 -19.24 -34.43 25.89
C MET A 6 -20.29 -35.04 24.96
N LYS A 7 -21.57 -34.91 25.31
CA LYS A 7 -22.67 -35.41 24.47
C LYS A 7 -22.75 -34.56 23.20
N TRP A 8 -23.13 -35.19 22.09
CA TRP A 8 -23.25 -34.51 20.80
C TRP A 8 -24.27 -33.36 20.80
N LYS A 9 -25.34 -33.51 21.59
CA LYS A 9 -26.39 -32.49 21.75
C LYS A 9 -25.89 -31.24 22.50
N ASP A 10 -24.83 -31.38 23.29
CA ASP A 10 -24.28 -30.32 24.14
C ASP A 10 -23.08 -29.64 23.47
N ARG A 11 -22.88 -29.85 22.15
CA ARG A 11 -21.79 -29.22 21.42
C ARG A 11 -21.95 -27.70 21.38
N PRO A 12 -20.84 -26.94 21.37
CA PRO A 12 -20.91 -25.49 21.23
C PRO A 12 -21.61 -25.09 19.93
N LEU A 13 -22.36 -23.99 19.97
CA LEU A 13 -23.09 -23.47 18.82
C LEU A 13 -22.19 -23.19 17.61
N TRP A 14 -20.94 -22.76 17.87
CA TRP A 14 -19.97 -22.46 16.82
C TRP A 14 -19.43 -23.71 16.10
N TYR A 15 -19.58 -24.90 16.67
CA TYR A 15 -18.98 -26.13 16.13
C TYR A 15 -19.46 -26.42 14.71
N ASP A 16 -20.77 -26.30 14.45
CA ASP A 16 -21.34 -26.59 13.14
C ASP A 16 -20.88 -25.56 12.09
N VAL A 17 -20.74 -24.29 12.51
CA VAL A 17 -20.21 -23.22 11.65
C VAL A 17 -18.76 -23.49 11.28
N TYR A 18 -17.94 -23.89 12.25
CA TYR A 18 -16.53 -24.22 12.05
C TYR A 18 -16.35 -25.47 11.18
N ALA A 19 -17.16 -26.50 11.40
CA ALA A 19 -17.11 -27.74 10.62
C ALA A 19 -17.54 -27.53 9.16
N ALA A 20 -18.51 -26.65 8.91
CA ALA A 20 -18.96 -26.31 7.56
C ALA A 20 -17.99 -25.34 6.85
N ASN A 21 -17.38 -24.41 7.59
CA ASN A 21 -16.50 -23.37 7.06
C ASN A 21 -15.18 -23.30 7.86
N PRO A 22 -14.30 -24.30 7.71
CA PRO A 22 -13.03 -24.29 8.42
C PRO A 22 -12.14 -23.14 7.92
N PRO A 23 -11.32 -22.54 8.79
CA PRO A 23 -10.36 -21.53 8.39
C PRO A 23 -9.26 -22.13 7.49
N MET A 24 -8.62 -21.28 6.68
CA MET A 24 -7.52 -21.71 5.80
C MET A 24 -6.34 -22.33 6.58
N TYR A 25 -6.08 -21.84 7.79
CA TYR A 25 -5.04 -22.35 8.68
C TYR A 25 -5.67 -22.77 10.00
N GLU A 26 -5.40 -24.00 10.44
CA GLU A 26 -5.88 -24.48 11.73
C GLU A 26 -5.21 -23.72 12.89
N PRO A 27 -5.97 -23.31 13.92
CA PRO A 27 -5.46 -22.61 15.09
C PRO A 27 -4.66 -23.59 15.98
N THR A 28 -3.42 -23.87 15.57
CA THR A 28 -2.49 -24.71 16.32
C THR A 28 -1.66 -23.85 17.27
N ALA A 29 -1.46 -24.32 18.50
CA ALA A 29 -0.52 -23.69 19.44
C ALA A 29 0.94 -23.95 18.99
N VAL A 30 1.44 -23.11 18.09
CA VAL A 30 2.84 -23.16 17.65
C VAL A 30 3.67 -22.27 18.58
N ALA A 31 4.68 -22.86 19.23
CA ALA A 31 5.65 -22.07 19.98
C ALA A 31 6.34 -21.07 19.03
N PRO A 32 6.51 -19.80 19.42
CA PRO A 32 7.22 -18.84 18.58
C PRO A 32 8.71 -19.22 18.59
N TYR A 33 9.10 -20.17 17.74
CA TYR A 33 10.49 -20.33 17.36
C TYR A 33 10.98 -18.97 16.83
N PRO A 34 12.23 -18.57 17.10
CA PRO A 34 12.78 -17.34 16.52
C PRO A 34 12.59 -17.48 15.01
N LYS A 35 11.64 -16.70 14.48
CA LYS A 35 11.21 -16.79 13.09
C LYS A 35 12.49 -16.80 12.27
N GLN A 36 12.72 -17.87 11.51
CA GLN A 36 13.68 -17.85 10.42
C GLN A 36 13.47 -16.50 9.75
N LYS A 37 14.50 -15.64 9.73
CA LYS A 37 14.38 -14.24 9.30
C LYS A 37 14.03 -14.24 7.82
N VAL A 38 12.77 -14.48 7.47
CA VAL A 38 12.26 -14.31 6.13
C VAL A 38 12.34 -12.80 5.90
N PRO A 39 13.22 -12.33 5.00
CA PRO A 39 13.35 -10.91 4.78
C PRO A 39 12.05 -10.39 4.18
N ILE A 40 11.38 -9.49 4.90
CA ILE A 40 10.22 -8.78 4.37
C ILE A 40 10.73 -7.86 3.28
N ARG A 41 10.17 -7.99 2.06
CA ARG A 41 10.55 -7.16 0.92
C ARG A 41 10.04 -5.73 1.13
N GLN A 42 10.90 -4.75 0.88
CA GLN A 42 10.49 -3.34 0.83
C GLN A 42 9.62 -3.08 -0.41
N LEU A 43 8.54 -2.33 -0.26
CA LEU A 43 7.63 -1.98 -1.34
C LEU A 43 8.00 -0.59 -1.87
N PHE A 44 8.71 -0.55 -2.99
CA PHE A 44 9.00 0.67 -3.74
C PHE A 44 8.31 0.62 -5.10
N TYR A 45 7.81 1.77 -5.52
CA TYR A 45 7.15 1.94 -6.80
C TYR A 45 7.93 2.91 -7.69
N LYS A 46 7.62 2.94 -8.99
CA LYS A 46 8.36 3.78 -9.95
C LYS A 46 8.16 5.27 -9.66
N GLU A 47 6.95 5.63 -9.26
CA GLU A 47 6.57 6.97 -8.84
C GLU A 47 7.29 7.48 -7.59
N ASP A 48 7.89 6.59 -6.78
CA ASP A 48 8.61 7.03 -5.59
C ASP A 48 9.87 7.83 -5.93
N ILE A 49 10.43 7.63 -7.13
CA ILE A 49 11.60 8.37 -7.62
C ILE A 49 11.27 9.88 -7.81
N PRO A 50 10.31 10.27 -8.67
CA PRO A 50 9.95 11.68 -8.82
C PRO A 50 9.35 12.26 -7.53
N ARG A 51 8.62 11.46 -6.74
CA ARG A 51 8.07 11.87 -5.44
C ARG A 51 9.18 12.23 -4.44
N ALA A 52 10.24 11.44 -4.35
CA ALA A 52 11.38 11.73 -3.47
C ALA A 52 12.09 13.02 -3.89
N ARG A 53 12.28 13.24 -5.21
CA ARG A 53 12.83 14.50 -5.74
C ARG A 53 11.93 15.70 -5.40
N PHE A 54 10.61 15.54 -5.54
CA PHE A 54 9.63 16.57 -5.21
C PHE A 54 9.66 16.98 -3.74
N TYR A 55 9.64 16.03 -2.79
CA TYR A 55 9.70 16.35 -1.36
C TYR A 55 11.06 16.89 -0.91
N LYS A 56 12.15 16.58 -1.63
CA LYS A 56 13.45 17.23 -1.42
C LYS A 56 13.40 18.72 -1.74
N GLN A 57 12.57 19.13 -2.70
CA GLN A 57 12.41 20.54 -3.11
C GLN A 57 11.31 21.25 -2.32
N PHE A 58 10.22 20.56 -1.98
CA PHE A 58 9.08 21.08 -1.23
C PHE A 58 8.85 20.28 0.05
N PRO A 59 9.62 20.56 1.12
CA PRO A 59 9.55 19.78 2.36
C PRO A 59 8.26 20.00 3.16
N SER A 60 7.54 21.10 2.94
CA SER A 60 6.30 21.42 3.67
C SER A 60 5.25 21.97 2.71
N LEU A 61 4.22 21.15 2.44
CA LEU A 61 3.16 21.42 1.45
C LEU A 61 1.79 21.70 2.07
N GLY A 62 1.72 21.85 3.40
CA GLY A 62 0.48 22.00 4.14
C GLY A 62 -0.15 20.65 4.53
N ALA A 63 -1.40 20.70 5.02
CA ALA A 63 -2.12 19.52 5.47
C ALA A 63 -2.70 18.73 4.29
N MET A 64 -2.63 17.40 4.36
CA MET A 64 -3.28 16.49 3.42
C MET A 64 -4.53 15.90 4.07
N ASN A 65 -5.62 15.77 3.29
CA ASN A 65 -6.81 15.07 3.73
C ASN A 65 -6.65 13.57 3.47
N ILE A 66 -6.63 12.77 4.52
CA ILE A 66 -6.51 11.29 4.45
C ILE A 66 -7.90 10.63 4.53
N SER A 67 -8.95 11.39 4.89
CA SER A 67 -10.31 10.87 5.07
C SER A 67 -11.09 10.79 3.77
N ASN A 68 -10.67 11.54 2.74
CA ASN A 68 -11.30 11.55 1.43
C ASN A 68 -10.39 10.84 0.42
N GLU A 69 -10.86 9.75 -0.18
CA GLU A 69 -10.11 9.01 -1.20
C GLU A 69 -9.94 9.82 -2.49
N GLU A 70 -10.88 10.72 -2.79
CA GLU A 70 -10.87 11.56 -4.00
C GLU A 70 -9.97 12.79 -3.88
N SER A 71 -9.49 13.12 -2.67
CA SER A 71 -8.61 14.30 -2.54
C SER A 71 -7.20 13.95 -3.00
N GLU A 72 -6.78 14.58 -4.09
CA GLU A 72 -5.42 14.44 -4.59
C GLU A 72 -4.46 15.33 -3.82
N SER A 73 -3.32 14.76 -3.41
CA SER A 73 -2.22 15.55 -2.85
C SER A 73 -1.47 16.28 -3.96
N LEU A 74 -0.82 17.40 -3.62
CA LEU A 74 0.06 18.12 -4.55
C LEU A 74 1.16 17.21 -5.11
N SER A 75 1.68 16.30 -4.28
CA SER A 75 2.65 15.30 -4.71
C SER A 75 2.05 14.31 -5.72
N ARG A 76 0.79 13.89 -5.55
CA ARG A 76 0.09 13.03 -6.52
C ARG A 76 -0.07 13.73 -7.86
N MET A 77 -0.60 14.95 -7.87
CA MET A 77 -0.72 15.75 -9.09
C MET A 77 0.61 15.91 -9.83
N PHE A 78 1.71 16.17 -9.09
CA PHE A 78 3.05 16.26 -9.68
C PHE A 78 3.52 14.93 -10.29
N THR A 79 3.30 13.84 -9.56
CA THR A 79 3.68 12.49 -10.00
C THR A 79 2.95 12.09 -11.27
N ASP A 80 1.65 12.35 -11.35
CA ASP A 80 0.82 12.00 -12.52
C ASP A 80 1.25 12.81 -13.75
N LEU A 81 1.57 14.09 -13.56
CA LEU A 81 2.17 14.92 -14.61
C LEU A 81 3.54 14.39 -15.05
N TYR A 82 4.34 13.87 -14.13
CA TYR A 82 5.64 13.29 -14.44
C TYR A 82 5.50 12.04 -15.30
N MET A 83 4.64 11.10 -14.89
CA MET A 83 4.38 9.88 -15.64
C MET A 83 3.81 10.17 -17.03
N ALA A 84 2.89 11.13 -17.15
CA ALA A 84 2.35 11.55 -18.45
C ALA A 84 3.44 12.13 -19.38
N ASN A 85 4.40 12.89 -18.85
CA ASN A 85 5.50 13.42 -19.66
C ASN A 85 6.54 12.36 -20.02
N GLU A 86 6.79 11.40 -19.15
CA GLU A 86 7.64 10.23 -19.41
C GLU A 86 7.06 9.37 -20.56
N GLU A 87 5.74 9.14 -20.56
CA GLU A 87 5.05 8.41 -21.62
C GLU A 87 5.04 9.17 -22.95
N MET A 88 4.78 10.48 -22.94
CA MET A 88 4.71 11.28 -24.16
C MET A 88 6.07 11.50 -24.81
N CYS A 89 7.16 11.51 -24.03
CA CYS A 89 8.48 11.87 -24.54
C CYS A 89 9.59 10.99 -23.91
N PRO A 90 9.70 9.71 -24.33
CA PRO A 90 10.66 8.75 -23.77
C PRO A 90 12.13 9.04 -24.15
N GLU A 91 12.38 9.95 -25.09
CA GLU A 91 13.73 10.31 -25.55
C GLU A 91 14.43 11.31 -24.61
N LEU A 92 13.69 12.01 -23.75
CA LEU A 92 14.26 13.00 -22.84
C LEU A 92 14.87 12.35 -21.60
N SER A 93 15.89 13.00 -21.06
CA SER A 93 16.48 12.60 -19.78
C SER A 93 15.53 12.84 -18.61
N GLU A 94 15.69 12.08 -17.51
CA GLU A 94 14.90 12.26 -16.28
C GLU A 94 14.91 13.71 -15.77
N ASP A 95 16.04 14.40 -15.91
CA ASP A 95 16.20 15.78 -15.43
C ASP A 95 15.43 16.77 -16.29
N GLU A 96 15.36 16.55 -17.60
CA GLU A 96 14.57 17.37 -18.52
C GLU A 96 13.06 17.14 -18.32
N ILE A 97 12.65 15.89 -18.11
CA ILE A 97 11.26 15.54 -17.78
C ILE A 97 10.88 16.22 -16.45
N TYR A 98 11.75 16.16 -15.44
CA TYR A 98 11.53 16.84 -14.16
C TYR A 98 11.43 18.38 -14.33
N ALA A 99 12.29 18.99 -15.14
CA ALA A 99 12.23 20.43 -15.39
C ALA A 99 10.91 20.84 -16.09
N LYS A 100 10.50 20.09 -17.12
CA LYS A 100 9.25 20.31 -17.85
C LYS A 100 8.03 20.16 -16.94
N THR A 101 8.01 19.12 -16.12
CA THR A 101 6.92 18.85 -15.17
C THR A 101 6.83 19.93 -14.09
N MET A 102 7.96 20.44 -13.62
CA MET A 102 8.00 21.57 -12.68
C MET A 102 7.42 22.86 -13.27
N ILE A 103 7.67 23.15 -14.56
CA ILE A 103 7.07 24.29 -15.25
C ILE A 103 5.55 24.10 -15.36
N ALA A 104 5.11 22.92 -15.79
CA ALA A 104 3.68 22.60 -15.92
C ALA A 104 2.95 22.64 -14.55
N PHE A 105 3.59 22.15 -13.49
CA PHE A 105 3.05 22.15 -12.13
C PHE A 105 2.88 23.58 -11.59
N LYS A 106 3.89 24.44 -11.75
CA LYS A 106 3.78 25.86 -11.36
C LYS A 106 2.67 26.60 -12.12
N GLY A 107 2.49 26.30 -13.40
CA GLY A 107 1.44 26.88 -14.22
C GLY A 107 0.02 26.47 -13.82
N LYS A 108 -0.15 25.31 -13.16
CA LYS A 108 -1.45 24.86 -12.61
C LYS A 108 -1.73 25.34 -11.18
N SER A 109 -0.71 25.80 -10.47
CA SER A 109 -0.82 26.29 -9.08
C SER A 109 -1.13 27.79 -9.00
N THR A 110 -1.15 28.51 -10.13
CA THR A 110 -1.52 29.93 -10.24
C THR A 110 -2.93 30.04 -10.76
#